data_AF-A0A0P9LXM4-F1
#
_entry.id   AF-A0A0P9LXM4-F1
#
_cell.length_a   1.000
_cell.length_b   1.000
_cell.length_c   1.000
_cell.angle_alpha   90.00
_cell.angle_beta   90.00
_cell.angle_gamma   90.00
#
_symmetry.space_group_name_H-M   'P 1'
#
loop_
_entity.id
_entity.type
_entity.pdbx_description
1 polymer ?
#
loop_
_entity_poly.entity_id
_entity_poly.type
_entity_poly.pdbx_seq_one_letter_code
_entity_poly.pdbx_strand_id
1 'polypeptide(L)'
;MRMPLATASLLAIAISLAGCGEGKDKAAAPAPAPAAAPAAPAVTPAAPAPAAAAQTDDAAAKAVVANYANMVSAVFDDAEAGAKKLSTAVDAFLAKPNDETLKAAREAWIAARVPYMQSEVFRFGNTIIDDWEGQVNAWPLDEGLIDYVAKDYQHALGNPGATANIIANTEIQVGEDKVDVKEITSEKLASLNELGGSEANVATGYHAIEFLLWGQD
;
A
#
# COMPACT_ATOMS: atom_id res chain seq x y z
N MET A 1 0.20 63.99 -9.85
CA MET A 1 0.24 64.47 -8.45
C MET A 1 0.49 63.27 -7.54
N ARG A 2 1.59 63.35 -6.76
CA ARG A 2 2.01 62.62 -5.55
C ARG A 2 1.28 61.30 -5.12
N MET A 3 2.09 60.23 -5.03
CA MET A 3 2.09 59.03 -4.14
C MET A 3 1.49 59.21 -2.72
N PRO A 4 1.29 58.18 -1.83
CA PRO A 4 1.99 56.86 -1.77
C PRO A 4 1.20 55.63 -1.21
N LEU A 5 1.95 54.52 -1.10
CA LEU A 5 1.99 53.47 -0.05
C LEU A 5 1.13 52.20 -0.18
N ALA A 6 1.88 51.12 -0.44
CA ALA A 6 1.55 49.72 -0.28
C ALA A 6 1.44 49.31 1.20
N THR A 7 0.58 48.35 1.48
CA THR A 7 0.73 47.40 2.59
C THR A 7 0.30 46.01 2.12
N ALA A 8 1.27 45.12 2.00
CA ALA A 8 1.06 43.69 1.83
C ALA A 8 0.84 43.07 3.23
N SER A 9 -0.26 42.35 3.41
CA SER A 9 -0.50 41.53 4.59
C SER A 9 -0.27 40.07 4.23
N LEU A 10 0.87 39.52 4.65
CA LEU A 10 1.13 38.08 4.69
C LEU A 10 0.72 37.56 6.07
N LEU A 11 -0.35 36.78 6.13
CA LEU A 11 -0.74 36.04 7.34
C LEU A 11 -0.33 34.58 7.16
N ALA A 12 0.82 34.20 7.73
CA ALA A 12 1.22 32.81 7.88
C ALA A 12 0.83 32.34 9.29
N ILE A 13 -0.13 31.42 9.37
CA ILE A 13 -0.57 30.78 10.61
C ILE A 13 0.23 29.48 10.76
N ALA A 14 1.16 29.44 11.71
CA ALA A 14 1.80 28.21 12.14
C ALA A 14 1.05 27.68 13.39
N ILE A 15 0.36 26.55 13.25
CA ILE A 15 -0.28 25.83 14.36
C ILE A 15 0.74 24.81 14.88
N SER A 16 1.29 25.06 16.05
CA SER A 16 2.06 24.06 16.81
C SER A 16 1.16 23.43 17.87
N LEU A 17 0.77 22.17 17.64
CA LEU A 17 0.10 21.32 18.63
C LEU A 17 1.13 20.85 19.67
N ALA A 18 1.03 21.36 20.90
CA ALA A 18 1.61 20.74 22.07
C ALA A 18 0.48 20.10 22.89
N GLY A 19 0.42 18.76 22.88
CA GLY A 19 -0.41 17.99 23.79
C GLY A 19 0.40 17.55 25.01
N CYS A 20 -0.16 17.70 26.21
CA CYS A 20 0.10 16.86 27.40
C CYS A 20 -0.88 17.19 28.53
N GLY A 21 -1.75 16.23 28.87
CA GLY A 21 -2.06 15.74 30.22
C GLY A 21 -2.76 16.65 31.24
N GLU A 22 -3.99 16.28 31.61
CA GLU A 22 -4.77 16.80 32.75
C GLU A 22 -4.21 16.40 34.13
N GLY A 23 -4.25 17.32 35.09
CA GLY A 23 -3.99 17.09 36.51
C GLY A 23 -4.47 18.25 37.39
N LYS A 24 -5.31 17.94 38.38
CA LYS A 24 -6.21 18.82 39.16
C LYS A 24 -5.55 19.79 40.16
N ASP A 25 -6.25 20.90 40.38
CA ASP A 25 -6.43 21.73 41.59
C ASP A 25 -5.21 22.15 42.44
N LYS A 26 -4.83 23.43 42.37
CA LYS A 26 -4.66 24.32 43.55
C LYS A 26 -4.50 25.79 43.18
N ALA A 27 -5.22 26.64 43.91
CA ALA A 27 -5.24 28.10 43.78
C ALA A 27 -3.89 28.76 44.12
N ALA A 28 -3.64 29.88 43.45
CA ALA A 28 -2.39 30.64 43.42
C ALA A 28 -2.05 31.38 44.74
N ALA A 29 -0.73 31.55 44.97
CA ALA A 29 -0.16 32.55 45.88
C ALA A 29 0.73 33.52 45.05
N PRO A 30 0.81 34.82 45.41
CA PRO A 30 1.43 35.84 44.57
C PRO A 30 2.96 35.73 44.54
N ALA A 31 3.53 36.06 43.38
CA ALA A 31 4.95 36.01 43.09
C ALA A 31 5.76 37.12 43.81
N PRO A 32 6.99 36.84 44.27
CA PRO A 32 7.95 37.89 44.58
C PRO A 32 8.57 38.46 43.28
N ALA A 33 8.81 39.76 43.28
CA ALA A 33 9.33 40.54 42.15
C ALA A 33 10.68 40.00 41.62
N PRO A 34 10.91 40.02 40.28
CA PRO A 34 12.19 39.60 39.73
C PRO A 34 13.27 40.65 40.00
N ALA A 35 14.40 40.21 40.57
CA ALA A 35 15.64 40.98 40.59
C ALA A 35 16.17 41.13 39.16
N ALA A 36 16.63 42.33 38.81
CA ALA A 36 17.20 42.63 37.51
C ALA A 36 18.50 41.84 37.27
N ALA A 37 18.49 40.95 36.28
CA ALA A 37 19.68 40.29 35.76
C ALA A 37 20.41 41.23 34.78
N PRO A 38 21.76 41.21 34.72
CA PRO A 38 22.52 42.04 33.81
C PRO A 38 22.26 41.63 32.35
N ALA A 39 22.11 42.63 31.47
CA ALA A 39 21.88 42.44 30.05
C ALA A 39 23.07 41.69 29.40
N ALA A 40 22.79 40.54 28.79
CA ALA A 40 23.73 39.87 27.91
C ALA A 40 23.97 40.72 26.64
N PRO A 41 25.19 40.76 26.08
CA PRO A 41 25.46 41.53 24.87
C PRO A 41 24.65 40.99 23.70
N ALA A 42 24.04 41.91 22.94
CA ALA A 42 23.28 41.59 21.74
C ALA A 42 24.18 40.92 20.69
N VAL A 43 23.91 39.64 20.41
CA VAL A 43 24.51 38.93 19.28
C VAL A 43 23.84 39.47 18.01
N THR A 44 24.61 40.14 17.17
CA THR A 44 24.13 40.57 15.85
C THR A 44 23.94 39.32 14.98
N PRO A 45 22.75 39.09 14.37
CA PRO A 45 22.57 37.97 13.46
C PRO A 45 23.46 38.20 12.23
N ALA A 46 24.35 37.24 11.94
CA ALA A 46 25.15 37.26 10.73
C ALA A 46 24.21 37.17 9.51
N ALA A 47 24.46 38.01 8.50
CA ALA A 47 23.71 37.97 7.25
C ALA A 47 23.86 36.58 6.60
N PRO A 48 22.78 35.99 6.03
CA PRO A 48 22.90 34.70 5.35
C PRO A 48 23.86 34.86 4.17
N ALA A 49 24.92 34.05 4.16
CA ALA A 49 25.77 33.94 2.98
C ALA A 49 24.91 33.49 1.79
N PRO A 50 25.12 34.03 0.58
CA PRO A 50 24.40 33.57 -0.60
C PRO A 50 24.66 32.07 -0.76
N ALA A 51 23.59 31.27 -0.68
CA ALA A 51 23.67 29.85 -0.96
C ALA A 51 24.18 29.70 -2.39
N ALA A 52 25.38 29.13 -2.56
CA ALA A 52 25.88 28.77 -3.87
C ALA A 52 24.85 27.85 -4.52
N ALA A 53 24.41 28.18 -5.73
CA ALA A 53 23.52 27.32 -6.49
C ALA A 53 24.18 25.94 -6.63
N ALA A 54 23.50 24.89 -6.16
CA ALA A 54 23.99 23.53 -6.30
C ALA A 54 24.17 23.23 -7.79
N GLN A 55 25.43 23.11 -8.23
CA GLN A 55 25.72 22.61 -9.56
C GLN A 55 25.41 21.11 -9.57
N THR A 56 24.47 20.70 -10.41
CA THR A 56 24.20 19.28 -10.66
C THR A 56 25.34 18.70 -11.48
N ASP A 57 26.06 17.74 -10.90
CA ASP A 57 27.03 16.92 -11.63
C ASP A 57 26.28 15.86 -12.46
N ASP A 58 26.29 16.02 -13.78
CA ASP A 58 25.65 15.10 -14.73
C ASP A 58 26.13 13.65 -14.56
N ALA A 59 27.40 13.43 -14.19
CA ALA A 59 27.92 12.09 -13.95
C ALA A 59 27.32 11.48 -12.69
N ALA A 60 27.23 12.26 -11.61
CA ALA A 60 26.56 11.85 -10.38
C ALA A 60 25.07 11.57 -10.60
N ALA A 61 24.37 12.41 -11.37
CA ALA A 61 22.96 12.21 -11.71
C ALA A 61 22.74 10.88 -12.46
N LYS A 62 23.58 10.57 -13.47
CA LYS A 62 23.52 9.29 -14.20
C LYS A 62 23.81 8.10 -13.29
N ALA A 63 24.76 8.21 -12.36
CA ALA A 63 25.08 7.16 -11.41
C ALA A 63 23.90 6.86 -10.46
N VAL A 64 23.18 7.89 -10.00
CA VAL A 64 21.97 7.71 -9.17
C VAL A 64 20.88 6.96 -9.94
N VAL A 65 20.59 7.36 -11.17
CA VAL A 65 19.58 6.68 -12.01
C VAL A 65 19.96 5.23 -12.29
N ALA A 66 21.23 4.96 -12.60
CA ALA A 66 21.71 3.60 -12.82
C ALA A 66 21.59 2.74 -11.56
N ASN A 67 21.96 3.28 -10.39
CA ASN A 67 21.81 2.56 -9.13
C ASN A 67 20.34 2.29 -8.80
N TYR A 68 19.45 3.26 -9.03
CA TYR A 68 18.01 3.07 -8.88
C TYR A 68 17.49 1.93 -9.75
N ALA A 69 17.83 1.90 -11.04
CA ALA A 69 17.43 0.83 -11.95
C ALA A 69 17.96 -0.56 -11.49
N ASN A 70 19.19 -0.63 -10.99
CA ASN A 70 19.74 -1.87 -10.43
C ASN A 70 18.98 -2.36 -9.20
N MET A 71 18.59 -1.45 -8.30
CA MET A 71 17.78 -1.80 -7.13
C MET A 71 16.39 -2.29 -7.53
N VAL A 72 15.72 -1.58 -8.46
CA VAL A 72 14.41 -1.98 -8.99
C VAL A 72 14.48 -3.41 -9.56
N SER A 73 15.46 -3.67 -10.43
CA SER A 73 15.66 -5.01 -11.03
C SER A 73 15.85 -6.08 -9.95
N ALA A 74 16.77 -5.85 -9.01
CA ALA A 74 17.07 -6.83 -7.97
C ALA A 74 15.85 -7.16 -7.08
N VAL A 75 15.05 -6.14 -6.73
CA VAL A 75 13.85 -6.35 -5.91
C VAL A 75 12.76 -7.12 -6.67
N PHE A 76 12.55 -6.82 -7.95
CA PHE A 76 11.61 -7.59 -8.77
C PHE A 76 12.10 -9.01 -9.06
N ASP A 77 13.41 -9.23 -9.24
CA ASP A 77 13.99 -10.56 -9.37
C ASP A 77 13.76 -11.40 -8.11
N ASP A 78 13.93 -10.81 -6.92
CA ASP A 78 13.65 -11.47 -5.64
C ASP A 78 12.14 -11.77 -5.48
N ALA A 79 11.26 -10.86 -5.89
CA ALA A 79 9.81 -11.06 -5.86
C ALA A 79 9.37 -12.19 -6.81
N GLU A 80 9.90 -12.24 -8.02
CA GLU A 80 9.64 -13.29 -9.00
C GLU A 80 10.15 -14.65 -8.51
N ALA A 81 11.36 -14.69 -7.94
CA ALA A 81 11.92 -15.91 -7.36
C ALA A 81 11.08 -16.42 -6.18
N GLY A 82 10.54 -15.52 -5.35
CA GLY A 82 9.57 -15.83 -4.30
C GLY A 82 8.28 -16.45 -4.85
N ALA A 83 7.68 -15.83 -5.86
CA ALA A 83 6.46 -16.31 -6.51
C ALA A 83 6.63 -17.71 -7.13
N LYS A 84 7.77 -17.98 -7.80
CA LYS A 84 8.09 -19.31 -8.36
C LYS A 84 8.21 -20.39 -7.29
N LYS A 85 8.81 -20.05 -6.13
CA LYS A 85 8.88 -20.96 -4.97
C LYS A 85 7.50 -21.24 -4.38
N LEU A 86 6.65 -20.21 -4.27
CA LEU A 86 5.26 -20.37 -3.86
C LEU A 86 4.51 -21.31 -4.81
N SER A 87 4.57 -21.08 -6.13
CA SER A 87 3.96 -21.97 -7.13
C SER A 87 4.40 -23.42 -6.96
N THR A 88 5.69 -23.67 -6.78
CA THR A 88 6.22 -25.03 -6.54
C THR A 88 5.65 -25.67 -5.26
N ALA A 89 5.49 -24.89 -4.18
CA ALA A 89 4.93 -25.38 -2.93
C ALA A 89 3.43 -25.67 -3.04
N VAL A 90 2.68 -24.86 -3.78
CA VAL A 90 1.28 -25.11 -4.10
C VAL A 90 1.15 -26.39 -4.94
N ASP A 91 1.97 -26.58 -5.97
CA ASP A 91 1.96 -27.81 -6.78
C ASP A 91 2.21 -29.07 -5.91
N ALA A 92 3.14 -28.98 -4.96
CA ALA A 92 3.42 -30.06 -4.02
C ALA A 92 2.22 -30.34 -3.09
N PHE A 93 1.51 -29.30 -2.65
CA PHE A 93 0.28 -29.44 -1.87
C PHE A 93 -0.84 -30.10 -2.68
N LEU A 94 -1.06 -29.66 -3.91
CA LEU A 94 -2.06 -30.25 -4.81
C LEU A 94 -1.76 -31.73 -5.12
N ALA A 95 -0.49 -32.08 -5.29
CA ALA A 95 -0.09 -33.47 -5.56
C ALA A 95 -0.27 -34.41 -4.35
N LYS A 96 -0.15 -33.89 -3.11
CA LYS A 96 -0.25 -34.70 -1.89
C LYS A 96 -0.95 -33.89 -0.78
N PRO A 97 -2.27 -33.66 -0.85
CA PRO A 97 -2.96 -32.81 0.11
C PRO A 97 -2.94 -33.42 1.51
N ASN A 98 -2.20 -32.77 2.42
CA ASN A 98 -2.13 -33.09 3.85
C ASN A 98 -1.58 -31.87 4.64
N ASP A 99 -1.60 -31.97 5.97
CA ASP A 99 -1.19 -30.89 6.89
C ASP A 99 0.26 -30.40 6.66
N GLU A 100 1.21 -31.30 6.38
CA GLU A 100 2.62 -30.95 6.15
C GLU A 100 2.78 -30.11 4.89
N THR A 101 2.14 -30.55 3.80
CA THR A 101 2.21 -29.84 2.51
C THR A 101 1.41 -28.54 2.49
N LEU A 102 0.27 -28.48 3.20
CA LEU A 102 -0.49 -27.24 3.38
C LEU A 102 0.34 -26.22 4.17
N LYS A 103 0.98 -26.67 5.26
CA LYS A 103 1.91 -25.84 6.03
C LYS A 103 3.04 -25.30 5.15
N ALA A 104 3.63 -26.15 4.30
CA ALA A 104 4.70 -25.72 3.38
C ALA A 104 4.22 -24.67 2.37
N ALA A 105 3.01 -24.81 1.81
CA ALA A 105 2.43 -23.82 0.90
C ALA A 105 2.18 -22.47 1.60
N ARG A 106 1.63 -22.50 2.82
CA ARG A 106 1.43 -21.31 3.66
C ARG A 106 2.75 -20.60 4.00
N GLU A 107 3.78 -21.35 4.39
CA GLU A 107 5.12 -20.79 4.67
C GLU A 107 5.75 -20.18 3.42
N ALA A 108 5.59 -20.81 2.26
CA ALA A 108 6.07 -20.28 0.99
C ALA A 108 5.32 -19.00 0.59
N TRP A 109 4.01 -18.89 0.88
CA TRP A 109 3.22 -17.69 0.61
C TRP A 109 3.75 -16.51 1.44
N ILE A 110 3.95 -16.72 2.75
CA ILE A 110 4.51 -15.70 3.65
C ILE A 110 5.90 -15.28 3.15
N ALA A 111 6.75 -16.23 2.78
CA ALA A 111 8.09 -15.94 2.27
C ALA A 111 8.07 -15.18 0.93
N ALA A 112 7.11 -15.45 0.04
CA ALA A 112 6.94 -14.76 -1.23
C ALA A 112 6.41 -13.33 -1.06
N ARG A 113 5.56 -13.07 -0.05
CA ARG A 113 5.08 -11.71 0.24
C ARG A 113 6.18 -10.74 0.62
N VAL A 114 7.19 -11.18 1.37
CA VAL A 114 8.26 -10.29 1.88
C VAL A 114 8.97 -9.50 0.77
N PRO A 115 9.55 -10.14 -0.28
CA PRO A 115 10.19 -9.40 -1.36
C PRO A 115 9.18 -8.64 -2.23
N TYR A 116 7.96 -9.16 -2.42
CA TYR A 116 6.94 -8.45 -3.18
C TYR A 116 6.56 -7.10 -2.53
N MET A 117 6.34 -7.06 -1.21
CA MET A 117 6.01 -5.80 -0.52
C MET A 117 7.12 -4.74 -0.64
N GLN A 118 8.38 -5.17 -0.76
CA GLN A 118 9.49 -4.24 -1.01
C GLN A 118 9.46 -3.66 -2.43
N SER A 119 8.84 -4.37 -3.38
CA SER A 119 8.72 -3.92 -4.78
C SER A 119 7.69 -2.79 -4.96
N GLU A 120 6.71 -2.68 -4.05
CA GLU A 120 5.60 -1.72 -4.18
C GLU A 120 6.06 -0.26 -4.20
N VAL A 121 7.20 0.06 -3.57
CA VAL A 121 7.77 1.42 -3.62
C VAL A 121 8.14 1.87 -5.04
N PHE A 122 8.35 0.93 -5.95
CA PHE A 122 8.72 1.19 -7.35
C PHE A 122 7.52 1.24 -8.30
N ARG A 123 6.30 0.97 -7.81
CA ARG A 123 5.07 1.01 -8.60
C ARG A 123 4.77 2.43 -9.08
N PHE A 124 4.80 3.41 -8.17
CA PHE A 124 4.29 4.75 -8.44
C PHE A 124 5.07 5.46 -9.55
N GLY A 125 4.34 5.87 -10.60
CA GLY A 125 4.92 6.56 -11.75
C GLY A 125 5.54 5.64 -12.79
N ASN A 126 5.34 4.33 -12.66
CA ASN A 126 5.78 3.33 -13.62
C ASN A 126 4.57 2.58 -14.20
N THR A 127 4.09 3.06 -15.35
CA THR A 127 2.90 2.50 -16.01
C THR A 127 3.05 1.02 -16.31
N ILE A 128 4.27 0.55 -16.60
CA ILE A 128 4.51 -0.87 -16.87
C ILE A 128 4.17 -1.73 -15.66
N ILE A 129 4.44 -1.24 -14.44
CA ILE A 129 4.11 -1.96 -13.19
C ILE A 129 2.62 -1.83 -12.90
N ASP A 130 2.07 -0.61 -13.03
CA ASP A 130 0.66 -0.34 -12.78
C ASP A 130 -0.27 -1.21 -13.66
N ASP A 131 0.11 -1.47 -14.91
CA ASP A 131 -0.70 -2.24 -15.87
C ASP A 131 -0.97 -3.70 -15.42
N TRP A 132 -0.09 -4.31 -14.64
CA TRP A 132 -0.25 -5.70 -14.17
C TRP A 132 -0.45 -5.84 -12.66
N GLU A 133 -0.24 -4.78 -11.86
CA GLU A 133 -0.24 -4.89 -10.40
C GLU A 133 -1.59 -5.35 -9.83
N GLY A 134 -2.71 -4.91 -10.42
CA GLY A 134 -4.04 -5.34 -10.02
C GLY A 134 -4.30 -6.83 -10.21
N GLN A 135 -3.48 -7.53 -11.01
CA GLN A 135 -3.54 -8.99 -11.15
C GLN A 135 -2.71 -9.73 -10.08
N VAL A 136 -1.90 -9.00 -9.31
CA VAL A 136 -0.96 -9.59 -8.34
C VAL A 136 -1.37 -9.28 -6.91
N ASN A 137 -1.92 -8.10 -6.63
CA ASN A 137 -2.09 -7.61 -5.25
C ASN A 137 -3.35 -6.75 -5.06
N ALA A 138 -4.39 -6.96 -5.87
CA ALA A 138 -5.66 -6.29 -5.68
C ALA A 138 -6.26 -6.57 -4.29
N TRP A 139 -6.81 -5.51 -3.70
CA TRP A 139 -7.48 -5.50 -2.40
C TRP A 139 -8.49 -4.33 -2.37
N PRO A 140 -9.67 -4.45 -1.73
CA PRO A 140 -10.19 -5.59 -0.96
C PRO A 140 -10.54 -6.81 -1.83
N LEU A 141 -10.78 -7.96 -1.20
CA LEU A 141 -11.24 -9.20 -1.86
C LEU A 141 -12.56 -9.65 -1.23
N ASP A 142 -13.59 -9.82 -2.05
CA ASP A 142 -14.84 -10.49 -1.66
C ASP A 142 -14.72 -11.99 -1.93
N GLU A 143 -14.53 -12.75 -0.86
CA GLU A 143 -14.20 -14.19 -0.86
C GLU A 143 -15.28 -15.03 -1.56
N GLY A 144 -16.53 -14.56 -1.47
CA GLY A 144 -17.68 -15.23 -2.05
C GLY A 144 -17.72 -15.23 -3.58
N LEU A 145 -16.84 -14.48 -4.25
CA LEU A 145 -16.57 -14.70 -5.68
C LEU A 145 -15.88 -16.05 -5.90
N ILE A 146 -14.90 -16.39 -5.07
CA ILE A 146 -14.03 -17.56 -5.24
C ILE A 146 -14.73 -18.83 -4.72
N ASP A 147 -15.11 -18.85 -3.45
CA ASP A 147 -15.70 -20.04 -2.79
C ASP A 147 -16.88 -19.67 -1.88
N TYR A 148 -17.42 -20.63 -1.13
CA TYR A 148 -18.48 -20.39 -0.17
C TYR A 148 -17.97 -19.58 1.02
N VAL A 149 -18.86 -18.77 1.57
CA VAL A 149 -18.63 -17.93 2.75
C VAL A 149 -19.68 -18.20 3.82
N ALA A 150 -19.43 -17.77 5.06
CA ALA A 150 -20.43 -17.80 6.13
C ALA A 150 -21.70 -17.03 5.73
N LYS A 151 -22.85 -17.44 6.30
CA LYS A 151 -24.16 -16.87 5.95
C LYS A 151 -24.29 -15.39 6.30
N ASP A 152 -23.57 -14.94 7.31
CA ASP A 152 -23.53 -13.57 7.82
C ASP A 152 -22.31 -12.79 7.31
N TYR A 153 -21.56 -13.35 6.36
CA TYR A 153 -20.46 -12.65 5.70
C TYR A 153 -20.91 -11.31 5.12
N GLN A 154 -20.10 -10.28 5.36
CA GLN A 154 -20.32 -8.95 4.83
C GLN A 154 -19.36 -8.73 3.67
N HIS A 155 -19.90 -8.51 2.49
CA HIS A 155 -19.15 -8.23 1.29
C HIS A 155 -19.25 -6.76 0.88
N ALA A 156 -18.45 -6.34 -0.09
CA ALA A 156 -18.48 -4.96 -0.58
C ALA A 156 -19.89 -4.57 -1.05
N LEU A 157 -20.33 -3.38 -0.64
CA LEU A 157 -21.67 -2.89 -0.94
C LEU A 157 -21.84 -2.74 -2.45
N GLY A 158 -22.87 -3.39 -2.99
CA GLY A 158 -23.18 -3.32 -4.41
C GLY A 158 -22.29 -4.19 -5.29
N ASN A 159 -21.45 -5.08 -4.73
CA ASN A 159 -20.73 -6.05 -5.54
C ASN A 159 -21.68 -7.18 -5.99
N PRO A 160 -21.96 -7.31 -7.29
CA PRO A 160 -22.84 -8.37 -7.78
C PRO A 160 -22.17 -9.77 -7.82
N GLY A 161 -20.83 -9.84 -7.75
CA GLY A 161 -20.06 -11.08 -7.79
C GLY A 161 -19.83 -11.72 -6.42
N ALA A 162 -20.18 -11.04 -5.33
CA ALA A 162 -19.80 -11.39 -3.96
C ALA A 162 -20.36 -12.73 -3.42
N THR A 163 -21.23 -13.42 -4.17
CA THR A 163 -21.79 -14.73 -3.79
C THR A 163 -21.72 -15.75 -4.93
N ALA A 164 -20.93 -15.45 -5.97
CA ALA A 164 -20.91 -16.21 -7.20
C ALA A 164 -20.35 -17.64 -7.04
N ASN A 165 -19.33 -17.82 -6.18
CA ASN A 165 -18.63 -19.08 -5.94
C ASN A 165 -18.25 -19.81 -7.25
N ILE A 166 -17.19 -19.36 -7.90
CA ILE A 166 -16.71 -19.95 -9.16
C ILE A 166 -16.23 -21.39 -9.02
N ILE A 167 -15.84 -21.83 -7.81
CA ILE A 167 -15.37 -23.21 -7.57
C ILE A 167 -16.53 -24.20 -7.65
N ALA A 168 -17.71 -23.83 -7.12
CA ALA A 168 -18.86 -24.72 -7.04
C ALA A 168 -19.80 -24.66 -8.26
N ASN A 169 -19.56 -23.75 -9.20
CA ASN A 169 -20.45 -23.49 -10.34
C ASN A 169 -19.72 -23.56 -11.69
N THR A 170 -20.47 -23.83 -12.76
CA THR A 170 -19.95 -23.81 -14.14
C THR A 170 -20.39 -22.56 -14.93
N GLU A 171 -21.42 -21.87 -14.44
CA GLU A 171 -21.89 -20.56 -14.93
C GLU A 171 -22.26 -19.74 -13.69
N ILE A 172 -21.87 -18.46 -13.67
CA ILE A 172 -22.24 -17.51 -12.62
C ILE A 172 -22.94 -16.30 -13.23
N GLN A 173 -23.79 -15.65 -12.44
CA GLN A 173 -24.41 -14.37 -12.78
C GLN A 173 -23.65 -13.25 -12.05
N VAL A 174 -23.11 -12.29 -12.78
CA VAL A 174 -22.45 -11.10 -12.22
C VAL A 174 -23.10 -9.86 -12.85
N GLY A 175 -24.01 -9.24 -12.10
CA GLY A 175 -24.80 -8.11 -12.59
C GLY A 175 -25.74 -8.60 -13.69
N GLU A 176 -25.64 -8.00 -14.88
CA GLU A 176 -26.41 -8.43 -16.06
C GLU A 176 -25.72 -9.56 -16.85
N ASP A 177 -24.44 -9.82 -16.56
CA ASP A 177 -23.62 -10.77 -17.32
C ASP A 177 -23.76 -12.20 -16.80
N LYS A 178 -23.90 -13.13 -17.74
CA LYS A 178 -23.72 -14.57 -17.51
C LYS A 178 -22.32 -14.97 -17.91
N VAL A 179 -21.56 -15.50 -16.97
CA VAL A 179 -20.15 -15.85 -17.19
C VAL A 179 -19.96 -17.35 -17.07
N ASP A 180 -19.51 -17.97 -18.15
CA ASP A 180 -19.02 -19.35 -18.13
C ASP A 180 -17.71 -19.42 -17.34
N VAL A 181 -17.69 -20.24 -16.31
CA VAL A 181 -16.56 -20.53 -15.42
C VAL A 181 -16.28 -22.03 -15.33
N LYS A 182 -16.81 -22.81 -16.28
CA LYS A 182 -16.64 -24.28 -16.30
C LYS A 182 -15.16 -24.68 -16.33
N GLU A 183 -14.36 -23.94 -17.09
CA GLU A 183 -12.92 -24.13 -17.18
C GLU A 183 -12.22 -22.90 -16.56
N ILE A 184 -11.54 -23.12 -15.43
CA ILE A 184 -10.83 -22.07 -14.70
C ILE A 184 -9.39 -22.00 -15.22
N THR A 185 -9.17 -21.23 -16.29
CA THR A 185 -7.82 -20.94 -16.83
C THR A 185 -7.23 -19.67 -16.22
N SER A 186 -5.93 -19.43 -16.44
CA SER A 186 -5.26 -18.18 -16.06
C SER A 186 -5.95 -16.96 -16.65
N GLU A 187 -6.34 -17.02 -17.92
CA GLU A 187 -7.03 -15.93 -18.62
C GLU A 187 -8.44 -15.73 -18.06
N LYS A 188 -9.13 -16.83 -17.72
CA LYS A 188 -10.45 -16.76 -17.09
C LYS A 188 -10.36 -16.05 -15.75
N LEU A 189 -9.46 -16.48 -14.86
CA LEU A 189 -9.26 -15.85 -13.56
C LEU A 189 -8.91 -14.35 -13.71
N ALA A 190 -7.98 -14.02 -14.60
CA ALA A 190 -7.61 -12.62 -14.84
C ALA A 190 -8.79 -11.77 -15.34
N SER A 191 -9.69 -12.35 -16.14
CA SER A 191 -10.91 -11.68 -16.62
C SER A 191 -12.00 -11.49 -15.55
N LEU A 192 -11.91 -12.17 -14.41
CA LEU A 192 -12.86 -12.04 -13.31
C LEU A 192 -12.46 -10.90 -12.35
N ASN A 193 -11.20 -10.45 -12.38
CA ASN A 193 -10.80 -9.29 -11.58
C ASN A 193 -11.59 -8.05 -12.01
N GLU A 194 -12.11 -7.34 -11.01
CA GLU A 194 -12.91 -6.12 -11.15
C GLU A 194 -14.20 -6.27 -11.97
N LEU A 195 -14.62 -7.51 -12.26
CA LEU A 195 -15.80 -7.80 -13.05
C LEU A 195 -17.05 -7.16 -12.42
N GLY A 196 -17.97 -6.65 -13.26
CA GLY A 196 -19.16 -5.96 -12.75
C GLY A 196 -18.87 -4.62 -12.06
N GLY A 197 -17.65 -4.09 -12.20
CA GLY A 197 -17.24 -2.77 -11.71
C GLY A 197 -16.95 -2.73 -10.20
N SER A 198 -16.75 -3.89 -9.57
CA SER A 198 -16.37 -3.95 -8.15
C SER A 198 -14.89 -4.33 -8.01
N GLU A 199 -14.09 -3.42 -7.46
CA GLU A 199 -12.68 -3.66 -7.11
C GLU A 199 -12.50 -4.85 -6.16
N ALA A 200 -13.56 -5.24 -5.43
CA ALA A 200 -13.55 -6.38 -4.53
C ALA A 200 -13.64 -7.74 -5.24
N ASN A 201 -14.00 -7.77 -6.53
CA ASN A 201 -13.91 -9.00 -7.32
C ASN A 201 -12.45 -9.27 -7.65
N VAL A 202 -11.81 -10.12 -6.85
CA VAL A 202 -10.40 -10.51 -7.01
C VAL A 202 -10.32 -12.03 -7.09
N ALA A 203 -9.84 -12.54 -8.23
CA ALA A 203 -9.73 -13.96 -8.54
C ALA A 203 -8.27 -14.41 -8.78
N THR A 204 -7.32 -13.46 -8.80
CA THR A 204 -5.89 -13.71 -8.97
C THR A 204 -5.06 -13.05 -7.86
N GLY A 205 -3.76 -13.34 -7.83
CA GLY A 205 -2.82 -12.66 -6.96
C GLY A 205 -2.74 -13.20 -5.54
N TYR A 206 -1.99 -12.49 -4.70
CA TYR A 206 -1.62 -12.94 -3.36
C TYR A 206 -2.82 -13.19 -2.46
N HIS A 207 -3.81 -12.29 -2.47
CA HIS A 207 -4.97 -12.38 -1.59
C HIS A 207 -5.93 -13.51 -1.99
N ALA A 208 -6.08 -13.79 -3.28
CA ALA A 208 -6.83 -14.96 -3.73
C ALA A 208 -6.16 -16.28 -3.27
N ILE A 209 -4.83 -16.37 -3.38
CA ILE A 209 -4.08 -17.54 -2.89
C ILE A 209 -4.13 -17.63 -1.35
N GLU A 210 -4.10 -16.50 -0.64
CA GLU A 210 -4.25 -16.43 0.81
C GLU A 210 -5.59 -17.03 1.25
N PHE A 211 -6.69 -16.54 0.68
CA PHE A 211 -8.03 -17.09 0.94
C PHE A 211 -8.09 -18.60 0.69
N LEU A 212 -7.54 -19.10 -0.42
CA LEU A 212 -7.53 -20.54 -0.72
C LEU A 212 -6.69 -21.38 0.26
N LEU A 213 -5.66 -20.80 0.86
CA LEU A 213 -4.78 -21.49 1.79
C LEU A 213 -5.28 -21.45 3.24
N TRP A 214 -5.97 -20.39 3.65
CA TRP A 214 -6.43 -20.20 5.04
C TRP A 214 -7.94 -20.33 5.23
N GLY A 215 -8.72 -20.21 4.16
CA GLY A 215 -10.18 -20.09 4.21
C GLY A 215 -10.61 -18.64 4.42
N GLN A 216 -11.90 -18.46 4.70
CA GLN A 216 -12.47 -17.18 5.08
C GLN A 216 -11.88 -16.63 6.38
N ASP A 217 -11.59 -15.34 6.41
CA ASP A 217 -11.12 -14.58 7.58
C ASP A 217 -12.19 -14.37 8.67
#